data_AF-A0A7X2MR30-F1
#
_entry.id   AF-A0A7X2MR30-F1
#
_cell.length_a   1.000
_cell.length_b   1.000
_cell.length_c   1.000
_cell.angle_alpha   90.00
_cell.angle_beta   90.00
_cell.angle_gamma   90.00
#
_symmetry.space_group_name_H-M   'P 1'
#
loop_
_entity.id
_entity.type
_entity.pdbx_description
1 polymer ?
#
loop_
_entity_poly.entity_id
_entity_poly.type
_entity_poly.pdbx_seq_one_letter_code
_entity_poly.pdbx_strand_id
1 'polypeptide(L)'
;DRRTTFAELTQYENQLQSDGVQPNPVSLTLNLPPDLFLVRARGIDMDLSYRYTAPFQSDGSRLAVNLNNQFIQDYPLPPKNTTGQQLLHIPLIQGMLDKSHELLIPALRLGVVNQLRFDFDYANITISGNADGRCETATPITHHVVVDDNSSIDFSGYRHYIEMPSLRAWANAGFPFSRYADLAQTLVLMPPKPDAEQVSTLLNTLGNMGAQTGYPALRVQLTDDWATAKKQDMDLLMIGVIPKDLQDDQRIPALVDATASWLKEPVRQITPEVNPQSQREQAAESTTTISSRGPLATVIGFQSPFYDQRSVVALLADGTPRSWQLLNEAMGDSGKRGTMSGSTVVIRESGVNSLRVGESYYVGHLPWWERLWSLLSVHPFWLANSTTTKSAQSASQKGW
;
A
#
# COMPACT_ATOMS: atom_id res chain seq x y z
N ASP A 1 14.09 6.94 0.72
CA ASP A 1 14.18 5.97 -0.39
C ASP A 1 15.50 6.00 -1.11
N ARG A 2 15.83 4.90 -1.77
CA ARG A 2 17.02 4.73 -2.61
C ARG A 2 16.62 4.23 -3.99
N ARG A 3 17.52 4.41 -4.95
CA ARG A 3 17.46 3.72 -6.25
C ARG A 3 17.55 2.21 -6.01
N THR A 4 16.56 1.48 -6.52
CA THR A 4 16.45 0.01 -6.39
C THR A 4 16.65 -0.61 -7.76
N THR A 5 17.55 -1.59 -7.86
CA THR A 5 17.82 -2.28 -9.12
C THR A 5 16.85 -3.44 -9.33
N PHE A 6 16.69 -3.89 -10.57
CA PHE A 6 15.81 -5.02 -10.89
C PHE A 6 16.36 -6.33 -10.32
N ALA A 7 17.68 -6.45 -10.20
CA ALA A 7 18.32 -7.57 -9.50
C ALA A 7 17.76 -7.77 -8.08
N GLU A 8 17.51 -6.69 -7.34
CA GLU A 8 16.97 -6.75 -5.98
C GLU A 8 15.49 -7.14 -5.93
N LEU A 9 14.78 -7.04 -7.06
CA LEU A 9 13.36 -7.33 -7.19
C LEU A 9 13.08 -8.72 -7.79
N THR A 10 14.10 -9.38 -8.34
CA THR A 10 13.95 -10.75 -8.86
C THR A 10 13.72 -11.76 -7.73
N GLN A 11 12.83 -12.71 -7.98
CA GLN A 11 12.46 -13.78 -7.05
C GLN A 11 13.15 -15.11 -7.38
N TYR A 12 13.54 -15.30 -8.64
CA TYR A 12 14.20 -16.50 -9.13
C TYR A 12 15.23 -16.16 -10.22
N GLU A 13 16.20 -17.05 -10.38
CA GLU A 13 17.25 -16.92 -11.40
C GLU A 13 16.63 -16.86 -12.80
N ASN A 14 17.17 -16.01 -13.68
CA ASN A 14 16.70 -15.85 -15.06
C ASN A 14 15.27 -15.29 -15.21
N GLN A 15 14.70 -14.66 -14.18
CA GLN A 15 13.39 -13.99 -14.29
C GLN A 15 13.36 -12.86 -15.33
N LEU A 16 14.49 -12.20 -15.56
CA LEU A 16 14.61 -11.04 -16.46
C LEU A 16 14.94 -11.39 -17.92
N GLN A 17 14.90 -12.68 -18.26
CA GLN A 17 15.16 -13.16 -19.61
C GLN A 17 14.02 -14.03 -20.13
N SER A 18 13.87 -14.06 -21.44
CA SER A 18 12.81 -14.80 -22.12
C SER A 18 13.25 -15.20 -23.52
N ASP A 19 12.83 -16.39 -23.95
CA ASP A 19 13.20 -16.97 -25.22
C ASP A 19 11.96 -17.48 -25.96
N GLY A 20 11.95 -17.37 -27.29
CA GLY A 20 10.89 -17.92 -28.12
C GLY A 20 10.78 -17.24 -29.48
N VAL A 21 9.96 -17.80 -30.38
CA VAL A 21 9.56 -17.11 -31.62
C VAL A 21 8.76 -15.85 -31.28
N GLN A 22 7.93 -15.94 -30.24
CA GLN A 22 7.36 -14.80 -29.55
C GLN A 22 7.70 -14.98 -28.07
N PRO A 23 8.73 -14.27 -27.56
CA PRO A 23 9.16 -14.41 -26.17
C PRO A 23 8.01 -14.14 -25.21
N ASN A 24 7.92 -14.92 -24.13
CA ASN A 24 7.00 -14.61 -23.05
C ASN A 24 7.34 -13.25 -22.42
N PRO A 25 6.34 -12.52 -21.90
CA PRO A 25 6.58 -11.24 -21.26
C PRO A 25 7.46 -11.37 -20.01
N VAL A 26 8.47 -10.51 -19.88
CA VAL A 26 9.29 -10.42 -18.66
C VAL A 26 8.50 -9.60 -17.64
N SER A 27 8.24 -10.16 -16.45
CA SER A 27 7.40 -9.54 -15.43
C SER A 27 8.14 -9.34 -14.10
N LEU A 28 7.96 -8.17 -13.51
CA LEU A 28 8.46 -7.79 -12.19
C LEU A 28 7.32 -7.33 -11.29
N THR A 29 7.38 -7.73 -10.04
CA THR A 29 6.44 -7.32 -9.00
C THR A 29 7.01 -6.13 -8.23
N LEU A 30 6.22 -5.07 -8.09
CA LEU A 30 6.59 -3.82 -7.43
C LEU A 30 5.64 -3.56 -6.25
N ASN A 31 6.19 -3.57 -5.03
CA ASN A 31 5.46 -3.20 -3.82
C ASN A 31 5.84 -1.77 -3.44
N LEU A 32 4.88 -0.86 -3.60
CA LEU A 32 5.10 0.56 -3.32
C LEU A 32 4.76 0.88 -1.86
N PRO A 33 5.58 1.71 -1.18
CA PRO A 33 5.22 2.24 0.12
C PRO A 33 3.87 2.98 0.06
N PRO A 34 2.90 2.66 0.94
CA PRO A 34 1.60 3.32 0.93
C PRO A 34 1.66 4.78 1.37
N ASP A 35 2.76 5.19 1.99
CA ASP A 35 2.99 6.55 2.47
C ASP A 35 3.65 7.47 1.43
N LEU A 36 3.92 6.98 0.23
CA LEU A 36 4.50 7.78 -0.84
C LEU A 36 3.55 8.91 -1.25
N PHE A 37 3.97 10.15 -1.04
CA PHE A 37 3.20 11.35 -1.35
C PHE A 37 3.52 11.82 -2.78
N LEU A 38 2.56 11.59 -3.68
CA LEU A 38 2.74 11.76 -5.12
C LEU A 38 2.15 13.07 -5.68
N VAL A 39 1.56 13.91 -4.84
CA VAL A 39 0.87 15.12 -5.29
C VAL A 39 1.88 16.06 -5.97
N ARG A 40 1.69 16.29 -7.28
CA ARG A 40 2.55 17.05 -8.23
C ARG A 40 3.77 16.31 -8.81
N ALA A 41 3.97 15.04 -8.50
CA ALA A 41 5.04 14.28 -9.14
C ALA A 41 4.71 14.03 -10.62
N ARG A 42 5.66 14.32 -11.51
CA ARG A 42 5.49 14.15 -12.96
C ARG A 42 5.61 12.69 -13.41
N GLY A 43 6.09 11.81 -12.53
CA GLY A 43 6.27 10.39 -12.79
C GLY A 43 7.51 9.85 -12.09
N ILE A 44 7.59 8.53 -11.93
CA ILE A 44 8.74 7.85 -11.31
C ILE A 44 9.77 7.54 -12.39
N ASP A 45 11.02 7.85 -12.09
CA ASP A 45 12.13 7.64 -13.01
C ASP A 45 12.56 6.16 -12.98
N MET A 46 12.63 5.56 -14.16
CA MET A 46 13.12 4.21 -14.38
C MET A 46 14.21 4.25 -15.45
N ASP A 47 15.38 3.75 -15.09
CA ASP A 47 16.47 3.51 -16.03
C ASP A 47 16.36 2.07 -16.52
N LEU A 48 16.03 1.89 -17.80
CA LEU A 48 15.78 0.60 -18.41
C LEU A 48 16.89 0.29 -19.40
N SER A 49 17.68 -0.73 -19.09
CA SER A 49 18.68 -1.30 -19.99
C SER A 49 18.21 -2.68 -20.44
N TYR A 50 18.28 -2.97 -21.74
CA TYR A 50 17.81 -4.25 -22.27
C TYR A 50 18.62 -4.70 -23.49
N ARG A 51 18.61 -6.00 -23.74
CA ARG A 51 19.24 -6.70 -24.85
C ARG A 51 18.22 -7.57 -25.56
N TYR A 52 18.35 -7.67 -26.88
CA TYR A 52 17.40 -8.42 -27.69
C TYR A 52 18.05 -8.96 -28.96
N THR A 53 17.47 -10.03 -29.52
CA THR A 53 17.81 -10.51 -30.85
C THR A 53 17.29 -9.52 -31.90
N ALA A 54 18.19 -8.85 -32.60
CA ALA A 54 17.79 -7.85 -33.59
C ALA A 54 16.89 -8.44 -34.69
N PRO A 55 15.78 -7.78 -35.05
CA PRO A 55 14.97 -8.19 -36.20
C PRO A 55 15.77 -8.02 -37.49
N PHE A 56 15.35 -8.70 -38.56
CA PHE A 56 16.05 -8.63 -39.85
C PHE A 56 15.92 -7.26 -40.52
N GLN A 57 14.77 -6.60 -40.32
CA GLN A 57 14.45 -5.29 -40.88
C GLN A 57 13.66 -4.47 -39.87
N SER A 58 13.46 -3.18 -40.16
CA SER A 58 12.57 -2.32 -39.37
C SER A 58 11.11 -2.65 -39.71
N ASP A 59 10.59 -3.72 -39.11
CA ASP A 59 9.27 -4.31 -39.39
C ASP A 59 8.18 -3.90 -38.39
N GLY A 60 8.50 -3.03 -37.44
CA GLY A 60 7.59 -2.62 -36.36
C GLY A 60 7.75 -3.42 -35.07
N SER A 61 8.76 -4.30 -34.98
CA SER A 61 9.15 -4.94 -33.72
C SER A 61 9.43 -3.89 -32.63
N ARG A 62 8.90 -4.12 -31.42
CA ARG A 62 8.94 -3.16 -30.31
C ARG A 62 8.99 -3.83 -28.95
N LEU A 63 9.53 -3.10 -27.98
CA LEU A 63 9.39 -3.37 -26.56
C LEU A 63 8.24 -2.52 -26.01
N ALA A 64 7.15 -3.14 -25.58
CA ALA A 64 6.05 -2.49 -24.89
C ALA A 64 6.20 -2.64 -23.37
N VAL A 65 6.16 -1.52 -22.66
CA VAL A 65 6.18 -1.47 -21.19
C VAL A 65 4.75 -1.30 -20.70
N ASN A 66 4.32 -2.23 -19.86
CA ASN A 66 3.01 -2.28 -19.26
C ASN A 66 3.12 -2.23 -17.75
N LEU A 67 2.19 -1.56 -17.10
CA LEU A 67 2.06 -1.53 -15.64
C LEU A 67 0.62 -1.87 -15.26
N ASN A 68 0.42 -2.88 -14.42
CA ASN A 68 -0.91 -3.37 -14.02
C ASN A 68 -1.79 -3.68 -15.24
N ASN A 69 -1.22 -4.31 -16.27
CA ASN A 69 -1.85 -4.64 -17.56
C ASN A 69 -2.27 -3.41 -18.39
N GLN A 70 -1.74 -2.22 -18.10
CA GLN A 70 -2.00 -1.00 -18.84
C GLN A 70 -0.75 -0.57 -19.58
N PHE A 71 -0.91 -0.26 -20.85
CA PHE A 71 0.16 0.21 -21.71
C PHE A 71 0.65 1.60 -21.26
N ILE A 72 1.95 1.71 -21.03
CA ILE A 72 2.59 2.96 -20.60
C ILE A 72 3.34 3.59 -21.78
N GLN A 73 4.27 2.84 -22.38
CA GLN A 73 5.13 3.33 -23.44
C GLN A 73 5.73 2.17 -24.24
N ASP A 74 6.02 2.37 -25.53
CA ASP A 74 6.79 1.44 -26.34
C ASP A 74 8.10 2.06 -26.87
N TYR A 75 9.05 1.17 -27.20
CA TYR A 75 10.33 1.50 -27.80
C TYR A 75 10.57 0.60 -29.01
N PRO A 76 10.89 1.15 -30.20
CA PRO A 76 11.17 0.33 -31.38
C PRO A 76 12.43 -0.52 -31.18
N LEU A 77 12.46 -1.72 -31.77
CA LEU A 77 13.60 -2.63 -31.79
C LEU A 77 14.35 -2.53 -33.13
N PRO A 78 15.35 -1.64 -33.29
CA PRO A 78 16.08 -1.52 -34.54
C PRO A 78 16.96 -2.75 -34.88
N PRO A 79 17.17 -3.07 -36.17
CA PRO A 79 17.87 -4.28 -36.64
C PRO A 79 19.41 -4.25 -36.51
N LYS A 80 20.03 -3.07 -36.30
CA LYS A 80 21.50 -2.91 -36.24
C LYS A 80 22.03 -2.59 -34.85
N ASN A 81 21.16 -2.54 -33.85
CA ASN A 81 21.51 -2.30 -32.47
C ASN A 81 20.91 -3.44 -31.64
N THR A 82 21.71 -4.14 -30.84
CA THR A 82 21.24 -5.28 -30.01
C THR A 82 21.12 -4.91 -28.54
N THR A 83 21.38 -3.65 -28.20
CA THR A 83 21.38 -3.08 -26.85
C THR A 83 20.60 -1.77 -26.85
N GLY A 84 19.63 -1.63 -25.95
CA GLY A 84 18.89 -0.40 -25.71
C GLY A 84 19.12 0.10 -24.29
N GLN A 85 19.31 1.41 -24.14
CA GLN A 85 19.25 2.11 -22.85
C GLN A 85 18.22 3.22 -22.98
N GLN A 86 17.23 3.23 -22.10
CA GLN A 86 16.12 4.18 -22.15
C GLN A 86 15.81 4.68 -20.73
N LEU A 87 15.60 5.99 -20.61
CA LEU A 87 15.03 6.58 -19.41
C LEU A 87 13.51 6.63 -19.59
N LEU A 88 12.78 5.90 -18.76
CA LEU A 88 11.33 5.86 -18.72
C LEU A 88 10.83 6.68 -17.52
N HIS A 89 9.85 7.55 -17.75
CA HIS A 89 9.12 8.21 -16.67
C HIS A 89 7.74 7.56 -16.56
N ILE A 90 7.47 6.81 -15.49
CA ILE A 90 6.15 6.21 -15.26
C ILE A 90 5.19 7.31 -14.79
N PRO A 91 4.16 7.70 -15.57
CA PRO A 91 3.25 8.75 -15.18
C PRO A 91 2.45 8.34 -13.94
N LEU A 92 2.38 9.24 -12.97
CA LEU A 92 1.61 9.06 -11.75
C LEU A 92 0.31 9.85 -11.85
N ILE A 93 -0.81 9.16 -12.06
CA ILE A 93 -2.14 9.78 -12.04
C ILE A 93 -2.87 9.30 -10.80
N GLN A 94 -2.70 10.01 -9.69
CA GLN A 94 -3.52 9.74 -8.50
C GLN A 94 -4.88 10.43 -8.70
N GLY A 95 -5.94 9.62 -8.76
CA GLY A 95 -7.29 10.07 -9.11
C GLY A 95 -7.78 11.24 -8.25
N MET A 96 -7.92 12.39 -8.89
CA MET A 96 -8.92 13.38 -8.51
C MET A 96 -10.27 12.79 -8.94
N LEU A 97 -11.15 12.48 -7.98
CA LEU A 97 -12.55 12.21 -8.25
C LEU A 97 -13.21 13.51 -8.71
N ASP A 98 -13.07 13.82 -9.99
CA ASP A 98 -13.93 14.78 -10.66
C ASP A 98 -15.00 14.05 -11.47
N LYS A 99 -16.24 14.49 -11.26
CA LYS A 99 -17.42 14.05 -12.00
C LYS A 99 -17.19 14.32 -13.49
N SER A 100 -17.55 13.31 -14.29
CA SER A 100 -17.74 13.31 -15.74
C SER A 100 -16.50 13.12 -16.64
N HIS A 101 -16.42 11.91 -17.20
CA HIS A 101 -15.92 11.58 -18.54
C HIS A 101 -14.45 11.91 -18.89
N GLU A 102 -13.49 11.62 -18.01
CA GLU A 102 -12.12 11.38 -18.46
C GLU A 102 -11.56 10.14 -17.74
N LEU A 103 -11.22 9.12 -18.51
CA LEU A 103 -10.66 7.86 -18.03
C LEU A 103 -9.20 8.09 -17.62
N LEU A 104 -8.99 8.74 -16.48
CA LEU A 104 -7.67 8.92 -15.88
C LEU A 104 -7.20 7.58 -15.32
N ILE A 105 -6.28 6.93 -16.02
CA ILE A 105 -5.70 5.64 -15.62
C ILE A 105 -4.65 5.89 -14.51
N PRO A 106 -4.89 5.46 -13.25
CA PRO A 106 -3.87 5.51 -12.21
C PRO A 106 -2.88 4.37 -12.49
N ALA A 107 -1.74 4.68 -13.10
CA ALA A 107 -0.76 3.67 -13.48
C ALA A 107 -0.22 2.91 -12.23
N LEU A 108 0.03 3.63 -11.13
CA LEU A 108 0.52 3.06 -9.88
C LEU A 108 -0.54 3.13 -8.77
N ARG A 109 -0.76 2.00 -8.11
CA ARG A 109 -1.65 1.90 -6.94
C ARG A 109 -0.81 1.75 -5.68
N LEU A 110 -0.95 2.71 -4.77
CA LEU A 110 -0.25 2.69 -3.48
C LEU A 110 -0.84 1.61 -2.56
N GLY A 111 0.03 0.96 -1.79
CA GLY A 111 -0.39 -0.02 -0.79
C GLY A 111 -0.99 -1.31 -1.35
N VAL A 112 -0.78 -1.60 -2.63
CA VAL A 112 -1.09 -2.90 -3.26
C VAL A 112 0.10 -3.35 -4.11
N VAL A 113 0.08 -4.62 -4.48
CA VAL A 113 1.07 -5.21 -5.39
C VAL A 113 0.84 -4.65 -6.79
N ASN A 114 1.88 -4.05 -7.39
CA ASN A 114 1.86 -3.60 -8.78
C ASN A 114 2.69 -4.56 -9.64
N GLN A 115 2.32 -4.76 -10.91
CA GLN A 115 3.06 -5.61 -11.83
C GLN A 115 3.57 -4.80 -13.02
N LEU A 116 4.89 -4.72 -13.16
CA LEU A 116 5.57 -4.15 -14.32
C LEU A 116 5.90 -5.26 -15.30
N ARG A 117 5.51 -5.10 -16.57
CA ARG A 117 5.66 -6.12 -17.61
C ARG A 117 6.30 -5.53 -18.86
N PHE A 118 7.27 -6.26 -19.40
CA PHE A 118 8.01 -5.94 -20.60
C PHE A 118 7.67 -6.97 -21.67
N ASP A 119 6.91 -6.53 -22.67
CA ASP A 119 6.45 -7.35 -23.79
C ASP A 119 7.35 -7.06 -25.00
N PHE A 120 8.13 -8.05 -25.44
CA PHE A 120 8.96 -7.94 -26.65
C PHE A 120 8.18 -8.47 -27.84
N ASP A 121 7.48 -7.58 -28.53
CA ASP A 121 6.64 -7.90 -29.67
C ASP A 121 7.48 -7.86 -30.95
N TYR A 122 7.78 -9.03 -31.49
CA TYR A 122 8.39 -9.15 -32.82
C TYR A 122 7.32 -9.18 -33.89
N ALA A 123 7.55 -8.45 -34.99
CA ALA A 123 6.64 -8.49 -36.12
C ALA A 123 6.74 -9.87 -36.79
N ASN A 124 5.66 -10.65 -36.70
CA ASN A 124 5.53 -11.85 -37.50
C ASN A 124 5.23 -11.41 -38.93
N ILE A 125 6.22 -11.53 -39.82
CA ILE A 125 6.00 -11.37 -41.25
C ILE A 125 4.98 -12.41 -41.70
N THR A 126 3.72 -11.97 -41.82
CA THR A 126 2.66 -12.80 -42.36
C THR A 126 2.95 -12.90 -43.85
N ILE A 127 3.23 -14.12 -44.31
CA ILE A 127 3.52 -14.42 -45.71
C ILE A 127 2.29 -14.03 -46.53
N SER A 128 2.31 -12.83 -47.08
CA SER A 128 1.45 -12.40 -48.18
C SER A 128 2.38 -11.77 -49.18
N GLY A 129 2.38 -12.32 -50.40
CA GLY A 129 3.42 -12.10 -51.39
C GLY A 129 3.82 -10.64 -51.53
N ASN A 130 5.12 -10.40 -51.64
CA ASN A 130 5.67 -9.08 -51.96
C ASN A 130 4.97 -8.51 -53.21
N ALA A 131 5.01 -7.18 -53.41
CA ALA A 131 4.48 -6.52 -54.61
C ALA A 131 5.00 -7.13 -55.94
N ASP A 132 6.12 -7.86 -55.89
CA ASP A 132 6.76 -8.57 -57.00
C ASP A 132 6.37 -10.05 -57.17
N GLY A 133 5.36 -10.54 -56.43
CA GLY A 133 4.83 -11.90 -56.58
C GLY A 133 5.75 -13.04 -56.12
N ARG A 134 6.79 -12.74 -55.32
CA ARG A 134 7.68 -13.74 -54.73
C ARG A 134 7.18 -14.18 -53.36
N CYS A 135 6.95 -15.48 -53.20
CA CYS A 135 6.72 -16.11 -51.90
C CYS A 135 8.07 -16.40 -51.24
N GLU A 136 8.49 -15.52 -50.33
CA GLU A 136 9.66 -15.78 -49.49
C GLU A 136 9.22 -16.58 -48.27
N THR A 137 9.84 -17.75 -48.05
CA THR A 137 9.62 -18.57 -46.86
C THR A 137 10.62 -18.12 -45.80
N ALA A 138 10.14 -17.41 -44.79
CA ALA A 138 10.94 -17.10 -43.62
C ALA A 138 10.76 -18.20 -42.56
N THR A 139 11.86 -18.79 -42.12
CA THR A 139 11.87 -19.69 -40.97
C THR A 139 11.79 -18.88 -39.69
N PRO A 140 10.86 -19.19 -38.77
CA PRO A 140 10.82 -18.55 -37.46
C PRO A 140 12.16 -18.74 -36.74
N ILE A 141 12.84 -17.65 -36.42
CA ILE A 141 14.02 -17.67 -35.57
C ILE A 141 13.58 -17.53 -34.11
N THR A 142 14.26 -18.23 -33.21
CA THR A 142 14.09 -18.00 -31.78
C THR A 142 14.73 -16.67 -31.42
N HIS A 143 13.95 -15.79 -30.79
CA HIS A 143 14.43 -14.55 -30.24
C HIS A 143 14.78 -14.74 -28.77
N HIS A 144 15.87 -14.11 -28.36
CA HIS A 144 16.37 -14.05 -26.99
C HIS A 144 16.25 -12.61 -26.53
N VAL A 145 15.61 -12.37 -25.39
CA VAL A 145 15.45 -11.03 -24.80
C VAL A 145 15.85 -11.04 -23.34
N VAL A 146 16.50 -9.96 -22.91
CA VAL A 146 17.01 -9.80 -21.55
C VAL A 146 16.81 -8.36 -21.11
N VAL A 147 16.17 -8.16 -19.98
CA VAL A 147 16.19 -6.89 -19.25
C VAL A 147 17.39 -6.93 -18.31
N ASP A 148 18.24 -5.91 -18.32
CA ASP A 148 19.47 -5.90 -17.53
C ASP A 148 19.17 -5.74 -16.04
N ASP A 149 19.86 -6.52 -15.22
CA ASP A 149 19.77 -6.50 -13.76
C ASP A 149 20.07 -5.12 -13.15
N ASN A 150 20.90 -4.30 -13.83
CA ASN A 150 21.23 -2.94 -13.42
C ASN A 150 20.15 -1.90 -13.77
N SER A 151 19.12 -2.30 -14.53
CA SER A 151 17.92 -1.48 -14.69
C SER A 151 17.34 -1.18 -13.31
N SER A 152 16.74 -0.01 -13.14
CA SER A 152 16.43 0.47 -11.80
C SER A 152 15.25 1.42 -11.79
N ILE A 153 14.60 1.52 -10.64
CA ILE A 153 13.55 2.50 -10.37
C ILE A 153 14.01 3.36 -9.19
N ASP A 154 13.81 4.67 -9.29
CA ASP A 154 14.21 5.62 -8.25
C ASP A 154 13.02 6.34 -7.60
N PHE A 155 12.89 6.14 -6.28
CA PHE A 155 11.90 6.81 -5.42
C PHE A 155 12.53 7.84 -4.48
N SER A 156 13.84 8.07 -4.53
CA SER A 156 14.59 8.89 -3.56
C SER A 156 14.12 10.35 -3.46
N GLY A 157 13.56 10.91 -4.54
CA GLY A 157 13.04 12.29 -4.58
C GLY A 157 11.64 12.47 -3.97
N TYR A 158 10.98 11.38 -3.59
CA TYR A 158 9.61 11.40 -3.09
C TYR A 158 9.53 11.59 -1.59
N ARG A 159 8.41 12.16 -1.15
CA ARG A 159 8.14 12.39 0.27
C ARG A 159 7.25 11.30 0.81
N HIS A 160 7.37 11.04 2.11
CA HIS A 160 6.51 10.10 2.81
C HIS A 160 5.55 10.87 3.71
N TYR A 161 4.25 10.75 3.43
CA TYR A 161 3.18 11.36 4.20
C TYR A 161 1.88 10.58 4.02
N ILE A 162 1.33 10.09 5.13
CA ILE A 162 0.07 9.32 5.13
C ILE A 162 -0.81 9.70 6.32
N GLU A 163 -2.13 9.71 6.08
CA GLU A 163 -3.13 9.80 7.13
C GLU A 163 -3.35 8.44 7.79
N MET A 164 -3.28 8.42 9.11
CA MET A 164 -3.43 7.25 9.97
C MET A 164 -4.52 7.51 11.02
N PRO A 165 -5.11 6.48 11.64
CA PRO A 165 -4.91 5.06 11.38
C PRO A 165 -5.53 4.64 10.03
N SER A 166 -4.83 3.76 9.31
CA SER A 166 -5.28 3.20 8.03
C SER A 166 -5.08 1.69 8.03
N LEU A 167 -6.12 0.96 8.43
CA LEU A 167 -6.11 -0.51 8.39
C LEU A 167 -6.04 -1.07 6.97
N ARG A 168 -6.36 -0.25 5.96
CA ARG A 168 -6.11 -0.59 4.56
C ARG A 168 -4.63 -0.66 4.23
N ALA A 169 -3.84 0.29 4.73
CA ALA A 169 -2.38 0.30 4.53
C ALA A 169 -1.70 -0.84 5.32
N TRP A 170 -2.20 -1.13 6.52
CA TRP A 170 -1.76 -2.28 7.31
C TRP A 170 -2.08 -3.62 6.63
N ALA A 171 -3.34 -3.86 6.26
CA ALA A 171 -3.76 -5.14 5.71
C ALA A 171 -3.10 -5.46 4.36
N ASN A 172 -2.95 -4.46 3.50
CA ASN A 172 -2.45 -4.68 2.14
C ASN A 172 -0.94 -4.51 1.99
N ALA A 173 -0.30 -3.68 2.82
CA ALA A 173 1.13 -3.38 2.69
C ALA A 173 1.93 -3.56 3.99
N GLY A 174 1.32 -4.00 5.08
CA GLY A 174 2.00 -4.16 6.38
C GLY A 174 2.40 -2.85 7.06
N PHE A 175 1.94 -1.69 6.57
CA PHE A 175 2.33 -0.39 7.11
C PHE A 175 1.63 -0.13 8.46
N PRO A 176 2.30 0.45 9.48
CA PRO A 176 3.62 1.09 9.43
C PRO A 176 4.83 0.18 9.67
N PHE A 177 4.60 -1.11 9.98
CA PHE A 177 5.68 -2.05 10.31
C PHE A 177 6.60 -2.34 9.11
N SER A 178 6.09 -2.21 7.89
CA SER A 178 6.82 -2.37 6.62
C SER A 178 7.66 -1.17 6.20
N ARG A 179 7.82 -0.14 7.05
CA ARG A 179 8.76 0.98 6.81
C ARG A 179 10.19 0.50 6.52
N TYR A 180 10.60 -0.58 7.18
CA TYR A 180 11.85 -1.28 6.94
C TYR A 180 11.52 -2.72 6.54
N ALA A 181 12.20 -3.24 5.52
CA ALA A 181 11.92 -4.58 4.99
C ALA A 181 12.18 -5.69 6.03
N ASP A 182 13.10 -5.48 6.96
CA ASP A 182 13.42 -6.39 8.07
C ASP A 182 12.53 -6.22 9.32
N LEU A 183 11.54 -5.31 9.24
CA LEU A 183 10.62 -4.93 10.31
C LEU A 183 11.34 -4.41 11.58
N ALA A 184 12.53 -3.83 11.45
CA ALA A 184 13.38 -3.43 12.58
C ALA A 184 12.77 -2.43 13.58
N GLN A 185 11.71 -1.72 13.21
CA GLN A 185 11.00 -0.76 14.07
C GLN A 185 9.67 -1.33 14.60
N THR A 186 9.56 -2.64 14.70
CA THR A 186 8.36 -3.34 15.18
C THR A 186 8.61 -3.97 16.54
N LEU A 187 7.78 -3.60 17.51
CA LEU A 187 7.66 -4.29 18.79
C LEU A 187 6.35 -5.06 18.83
N VAL A 188 6.44 -6.37 18.99
CA VAL A 188 5.28 -7.24 19.20
C VAL A 188 5.08 -7.42 20.69
N LEU A 189 3.86 -7.19 21.14
CA LEU A 189 3.43 -7.47 22.48
C LEU A 189 2.47 -8.67 22.50
N MET A 190 2.86 -9.67 23.27
CA MET A 190 2.10 -10.90 23.49
C MET A 190 1.66 -11.00 24.95
N PRO A 191 0.59 -11.76 25.24
CA PRO A 191 0.32 -12.16 26.61
C PRO A 191 1.48 -13.04 27.15
N PRO A 192 1.72 -13.05 28.48
CA PRO A 192 2.83 -13.79 29.10
C PRO A 192 2.73 -15.32 28.92
N LYS A 193 1.54 -15.82 28.61
CA LYS A 193 1.28 -17.24 28.29
C LYS A 193 0.40 -17.30 27.03
N PRO A 194 0.99 -17.18 25.84
CA PRO A 194 0.23 -17.22 24.60
C PRO A 194 -0.26 -18.63 24.31
N ASP A 195 -1.48 -18.75 23.82
CA ASP A 195 -2.00 -20.01 23.29
C ASP A 195 -1.50 -20.27 21.85
N ALA A 196 -1.74 -21.48 21.33
CA ALA A 196 -1.30 -21.86 19.99
C ALA A 196 -1.92 -21.00 18.88
N GLU A 197 -3.15 -20.52 19.07
CA GLU A 197 -3.87 -19.71 18.09
C GLU A 197 -3.32 -18.27 18.04
N GLN A 198 -2.92 -17.72 19.18
CA GLN A 198 -2.22 -16.44 19.29
C GLN A 198 -0.83 -16.50 18.66
N VAL A 199 -0.08 -17.59 18.88
CA VAL A 199 1.21 -17.81 18.21
C VAL A 199 1.02 -17.96 16.70
N SER A 200 -0.01 -18.69 16.27
CA SER A 200 -0.38 -18.80 14.84
C SER A 200 -0.68 -17.42 14.25
N THR A 201 -1.45 -16.59 14.97
CA THR A 201 -1.77 -15.22 14.56
C THR A 201 -0.50 -14.39 14.41
N LEU A 202 0.41 -14.44 15.38
CA LEU A 202 1.70 -13.76 15.30
C LEU A 202 2.47 -14.16 14.04
N LEU A 203 2.65 -15.46 13.83
CA LEU A 203 3.42 -15.99 12.69
C LEU A 203 2.77 -15.65 11.35
N ASN A 204 1.43 -15.71 11.26
CA ASN A 204 0.69 -15.32 10.06
C ASN A 204 0.84 -13.83 9.79
N THR A 205 0.73 -12.97 10.80
CA THR A 205 0.90 -11.51 10.63
C THR A 205 2.32 -11.17 10.19
N LEU A 206 3.36 -11.74 10.84
CA LEU A 206 4.75 -11.53 10.44
C LEU A 206 5.05 -12.10 9.05
N GLY A 207 4.54 -13.29 8.73
CA GLY A 207 4.68 -13.91 7.41
C GLY A 207 4.03 -13.08 6.30
N ASN A 208 2.82 -12.56 6.55
CA ASN A 208 2.14 -11.67 5.62
C ASN A 208 2.93 -10.37 5.39
N MET A 209 3.43 -9.73 6.45
CA MET A 209 4.25 -8.51 6.31
C MET A 209 5.59 -8.79 5.60
N GLY A 210 6.22 -9.94 5.87
CA GLY A 210 7.42 -10.38 5.15
C GLY A 210 7.15 -10.63 3.67
N ALA A 211 6.00 -11.21 3.33
CA ALA A 211 5.57 -11.37 1.94
C ALA A 211 5.31 -10.03 1.23
N GLN A 212 4.79 -9.02 1.94
CA GLN A 212 4.58 -7.68 1.37
C GLN A 212 5.90 -6.91 1.18
N THR A 213 6.87 -7.07 2.08
CA THR A 213 8.17 -6.41 1.97
C THR A 213 9.16 -7.15 1.08
N GLY A 214 8.91 -8.44 0.80
CA GLY A 214 9.84 -9.31 0.09
C GLY A 214 11.05 -9.75 0.92
N TYR A 215 11.05 -9.47 2.23
CA TYR A 215 12.16 -9.77 3.14
C TYR A 215 11.64 -10.35 4.46
N PRO A 216 12.31 -11.35 5.06
CA PRO A 216 11.85 -11.93 6.32
C PRO A 216 11.93 -10.96 7.49
N ALA A 217 11.00 -11.12 8.44
CA ALA A 217 10.89 -10.33 9.67
C ALA A 217 12.01 -10.65 10.68
N LEU A 218 13.26 -10.27 10.38
CA LEU A 218 14.44 -10.68 11.15
C LEU A 218 14.71 -9.84 12.40
N ARG A 219 14.23 -8.59 12.46
CA ARG A 219 14.57 -7.63 13.54
C ARG A 219 13.38 -7.18 14.37
N VAL A 220 12.32 -7.98 14.35
CA VAL A 220 11.16 -7.79 15.22
C VAL A 220 11.55 -8.09 16.67
N GLN A 221 11.10 -7.26 17.60
CA GLN A 221 11.24 -7.50 19.03
C GLN A 221 9.95 -8.07 19.60
N LEU A 222 10.07 -8.98 20.57
CA LEU A 222 8.94 -9.59 21.25
C LEU A 222 9.04 -9.31 22.75
N THR A 223 7.95 -8.83 23.35
CA THR A 223 7.85 -8.61 24.80
C THR A 223 6.48 -9.02 25.30
N ASP A 224 6.39 -9.34 26.59
CA ASP A 224 5.14 -9.45 27.35
C ASP A 224 5.01 -8.31 28.38
N ASP A 225 6.07 -7.51 28.56
CA ASP A 225 6.14 -6.39 29.49
C ASP A 225 5.77 -5.06 28.82
N TRP A 226 4.66 -4.49 29.31
CA TRP A 226 4.18 -3.17 28.96
C TRP A 226 5.16 -2.05 29.33
N ALA A 227 5.88 -2.17 30.44
CA ALA A 227 6.79 -1.11 30.89
C ALA A 227 7.97 -0.94 29.92
N THR A 228 8.41 -2.03 29.31
CA THR A 228 9.39 -2.02 28.23
C THR A 228 8.83 -1.38 26.96
N ALA A 229 7.58 -1.69 26.59
CA ALA A 229 6.93 -1.12 25.41
C ALA A 229 6.82 0.41 25.45
N LYS A 230 6.58 1.00 26.63
CA LYS A 230 6.50 2.47 26.80
C LYS A 230 7.80 3.21 26.47
N LYS A 231 8.95 2.53 26.60
CA LYS A 231 10.27 3.16 26.49
C LYS A 231 10.86 3.06 25.09
N GLN A 232 10.30 2.24 24.21
CA GLN A 232 10.82 1.99 22.88
C GLN A 232 10.13 2.90 21.85
N ASP A 233 10.91 3.65 21.07
CA ASP A 233 10.39 4.42 19.92
C ASP A 233 10.15 3.49 18.72
N MET A 234 9.12 2.65 18.83
CA MET A 234 8.77 1.63 17.83
C MET A 234 7.26 1.58 17.60
N ASP A 235 6.86 1.09 16.43
CA ASP A 235 5.48 0.77 16.13
C ASP A 235 5.10 -0.52 16.88
N LEU A 236 3.91 -0.55 17.50
CA LEU A 236 3.50 -1.62 18.41
C LEU A 236 2.43 -2.53 17.75
N LEU A 237 2.73 -3.82 17.63
CA LEU A 237 1.76 -4.85 17.26
C LEU A 237 1.32 -5.59 18.53
N MET A 238 0.08 -5.38 18.96
CA MET A 238 -0.47 -6.05 20.13
C MET A 238 -1.32 -7.24 19.71
N ILE A 239 -1.16 -8.39 20.38
CA ILE A 239 -2.06 -9.54 20.22
C ILE A 239 -2.69 -9.85 21.57
N GLY A 240 -4.01 -9.89 21.64
CA GLY A 240 -4.71 -9.99 22.93
C GLY A 240 -6.15 -10.47 22.86
N VAL A 241 -6.79 -10.57 24.02
CA VAL A 241 -8.18 -11.00 24.15
C VAL A 241 -9.08 -9.80 24.41
N ILE A 242 -10.25 -9.76 23.77
CA ILE A 242 -11.29 -8.75 24.01
C ILE A 242 -11.94 -9.04 25.38
N PRO A 243 -11.96 -8.07 26.32
CA PRO A 243 -12.65 -8.23 27.59
C PRO A 243 -14.13 -8.53 27.41
N LYS A 244 -14.68 -9.42 28.25
CA LYS A 244 -16.05 -9.95 28.12
C LYS A 244 -17.13 -8.87 28.09
N ASP A 245 -16.90 -7.74 28.75
CA ASP A 245 -17.78 -6.59 28.83
C ASP A 245 -17.77 -5.68 27.58
N LEU A 246 -16.82 -5.88 26.68
CA LEU A 246 -16.64 -5.12 25.44
C LEU A 246 -16.80 -5.97 24.17
N GLN A 247 -17.29 -7.21 24.29
CA GLN A 247 -17.55 -8.10 23.15
C GLN A 247 -18.83 -7.75 22.38
N ASP A 248 -19.55 -6.71 22.79
CA ASP A 248 -20.77 -6.23 22.13
C ASP A 248 -20.46 -5.16 21.07
N ASP A 249 -21.11 -5.25 19.91
CA ASP A 249 -20.87 -4.38 18.74
C ASP A 249 -21.20 -2.90 19.02
N GLN A 250 -22.12 -2.62 19.94
CA GLN A 250 -22.43 -1.24 20.32
C GLN A 250 -21.31 -0.55 21.09
N ARG A 251 -20.32 -1.31 21.57
CA ARG A 251 -19.22 -0.82 22.40
C ARG A 251 -17.89 -0.78 21.63
N ILE A 252 -17.91 -0.91 20.31
CA ILE A 252 -16.68 -0.82 19.49
C ILE A 252 -15.93 0.52 19.70
N PRO A 253 -16.60 1.70 19.79
CA PRO A 253 -15.88 2.92 20.15
C PRO A 253 -15.22 2.84 21.53
N ALA A 254 -15.93 2.30 22.53
CA ALA A 254 -15.39 2.08 23.86
C ALA A 254 -14.25 1.04 23.88
N LEU A 255 -14.23 0.08 22.95
CA LEU A 255 -13.14 -0.87 22.79
C LEU A 255 -11.86 -0.19 22.29
N VAL A 256 -11.97 0.78 21.36
CA VAL A 256 -10.81 1.58 20.92
C VAL A 256 -10.23 2.37 22.10
N ASP A 257 -11.07 3.07 22.84
CA ASP A 257 -10.66 3.86 24.00
C ASP A 257 -10.09 2.98 25.12
N ALA A 258 -10.73 1.83 25.40
CA ALA A 258 -10.26 0.86 26.38
C ALA A 258 -8.89 0.29 25.99
N THR A 259 -8.71 -0.06 24.70
CA THR A 259 -7.43 -0.57 24.19
C THR A 259 -6.33 0.49 24.33
N ALA A 260 -6.62 1.74 23.98
CA ALA A 260 -5.68 2.84 24.16
C ALA A 260 -5.37 3.12 25.65
N SER A 261 -6.36 2.96 26.53
CA SER A 261 -6.21 3.10 27.98
C SER A 261 -5.35 1.99 28.60
N TRP A 262 -5.49 0.74 28.16
CA TRP A 262 -4.63 -0.38 28.61
C TRP A 262 -3.16 -0.14 28.31
N LEU A 263 -2.84 0.58 27.23
CA LEU A 263 -1.47 1.01 26.99
C LEU A 263 -1.00 1.98 28.08
N LYS A 264 -1.84 2.96 28.43
CA LYS A 264 -1.49 4.06 29.33
C LYS A 264 -1.33 3.60 30.78
N GLU A 265 -2.12 2.64 31.26
CA GLU A 265 -2.10 2.20 32.65
C GLU A 265 -1.51 0.79 32.85
N PRO A 266 -0.61 0.58 33.83
CA PRO A 266 -0.16 -0.76 34.20
C PRO A 266 -1.30 -1.49 34.91
N VAL A 267 -1.91 -2.47 34.23
CA VAL A 267 -2.85 -3.51 34.72
C VAL A 267 -3.34 -3.29 36.16
N ARG A 268 -4.42 -2.52 36.31
CA ARG A 268 -5.39 -2.72 37.40
C ARG A 268 -6.57 -3.48 36.81
N GLN A 269 -7.00 -4.54 37.50
CA GLN A 269 -8.26 -5.21 37.22
C GLN A 269 -9.37 -4.16 37.20
N ILE A 270 -9.98 -3.97 36.03
CA ILE A 270 -11.02 -2.98 35.81
C ILE A 270 -12.29 -3.53 36.45
N THR A 271 -12.64 -3.03 37.63
CA THR A 271 -14.03 -2.97 38.09
C THR A 271 -14.59 -1.66 37.54
N PRO A 272 -15.51 -1.65 36.56
CA PRO A 272 -16.01 -0.39 36.03
C PRO A 272 -17.02 0.20 37.01
N GLU A 273 -16.61 1.26 37.73
CA GLU A 273 -17.57 2.23 38.27
C GLU A 273 -18.13 3.04 37.10
N VAL A 274 -19.41 2.82 36.81
CA VAL A 274 -20.17 3.57 35.82
C VAL A 274 -20.34 4.99 36.33
N ASN A 275 -19.62 5.94 35.74
CA ASN A 275 -19.88 7.36 35.92
C ASN A 275 -20.60 7.90 34.67
N PRO A 276 -21.93 8.10 34.69
CA PRO A 276 -22.70 8.45 33.51
C PRO A 276 -22.69 9.96 33.29
N GLN A 277 -21.55 10.53 32.85
CA GLN A 277 -21.50 11.97 32.55
C GLN A 277 -20.43 12.35 31.51
N SER A 278 -20.54 11.82 30.30
CA SER A 278 -19.98 12.45 29.08
C SER A 278 -20.56 11.83 27.80
N GLN A 279 -21.89 11.90 27.66
CA GLN A 279 -22.55 11.68 26.36
C GLN A 279 -22.79 13.05 25.71
N ARG A 280 -21.82 13.56 24.96
CA ARG A 280 -22.09 14.51 23.88
C ARG A 280 -21.21 14.19 22.68
N GLU A 281 -21.88 13.63 21.67
CA GLU A 281 -21.65 13.87 20.24
C GLU A 281 -20.31 13.43 19.64
N GLN A 282 -20.20 12.12 19.40
CA GLN A 282 -19.52 11.59 18.21
C GLN A 282 -20.48 10.59 17.55
N ALA A 283 -21.29 11.08 16.60
CA ALA A 283 -22.27 10.28 15.90
C ALA A 283 -21.55 9.32 14.94
N ALA A 284 -21.54 8.03 15.28
CA ALA A 284 -21.18 6.97 14.37
C ALA A 284 -22.26 6.88 13.27
N GLU A 285 -21.93 7.37 12.08
CA GLU A 285 -22.83 7.36 10.92
C GLU A 285 -22.71 6.00 10.20
N SER A 286 -23.48 5.01 10.67
CA SER A 286 -23.98 3.84 9.92
C SER A 286 -24.51 2.79 10.91
N THR A 287 -25.82 2.74 11.13
CA THR A 287 -26.48 1.68 11.91
C THR A 287 -27.19 0.70 10.99
N THR A 288 -26.51 -0.39 10.65
CA THR A 288 -27.16 -1.67 10.34
C THR A 288 -26.55 -2.72 11.27
N THR A 289 -27.05 -2.75 12.51
CA THR A 289 -26.60 -3.66 13.57
C THR A 289 -27.34 -4.99 13.45
N ILE A 290 -26.68 -6.02 12.90
CA ILE A 290 -27.08 -7.41 13.09
C ILE A 290 -26.31 -7.91 14.31
N SER A 291 -26.96 -7.93 15.48
CA SER A 291 -26.36 -8.50 16.69
C SER A 291 -26.27 -10.03 16.54
N SER A 292 -25.09 -10.55 16.26
CA SER A 292 -24.82 -11.98 16.31
C SER A 292 -23.83 -12.26 17.45
N ARG A 293 -24.27 -13.05 18.45
CA ARG A 293 -23.46 -13.58 19.56
C ARG A 293 -22.52 -14.71 19.09
N GLY A 294 -21.94 -14.54 17.89
CA GLY A 294 -20.99 -15.46 17.31
C GLY A 294 -19.54 -15.04 17.59
N PRO A 295 -18.57 -15.91 17.24
CA PRO A 295 -17.15 -15.63 17.39
C PRO A 295 -16.78 -14.25 16.83
N LEU A 296 -16.00 -13.49 17.59
CA LEU A 296 -15.64 -12.10 17.30
C LEU A 296 -14.13 -11.93 17.32
N ALA A 297 -13.60 -11.37 16.23
CA ALA A 297 -12.27 -10.80 16.19
C ALA A 297 -12.32 -9.33 15.75
N THR A 298 -11.34 -8.54 16.16
CA THR A 298 -11.27 -7.12 15.86
C THR A 298 -9.83 -6.68 15.69
N VAL A 299 -9.58 -5.88 14.66
CA VAL A 299 -8.30 -5.19 14.46
C VAL A 299 -8.51 -3.71 14.73
N ILE A 300 -7.67 -3.12 15.57
CA ILE A 300 -7.77 -1.70 15.94
C ILE A 300 -6.45 -1.02 15.69
N GLY A 301 -6.47 0.06 14.92
CA GLY A 301 -5.34 0.94 14.66
C GLY A 301 -5.54 2.30 15.34
N PHE A 302 -4.52 2.80 16.03
CA PHE A 302 -4.52 4.14 16.63
C PHE A 302 -3.09 4.66 16.84
N GLN A 303 -2.93 5.92 17.24
CA GLN A 303 -1.61 6.51 17.49
C GLN A 303 -1.01 5.97 18.81
N SER A 304 0.29 5.74 18.83
CA SER A 304 0.99 5.46 20.08
C SER A 304 0.84 6.63 21.05
N PRO A 305 0.42 6.39 22.31
CA PRO A 305 0.31 7.45 23.31
C PRO A 305 1.68 7.91 23.84
N PHE A 306 2.78 7.24 23.47
CA PHE A 306 4.13 7.51 23.99
C PHE A 306 5.00 8.28 23.01
N TYR A 307 4.84 8.03 21.71
CA TYR A 307 5.69 8.58 20.67
C TYR A 307 4.84 9.05 19.49
N ASP A 308 5.08 10.29 19.06
CA ASP A 308 4.49 10.81 17.85
C ASP A 308 5.01 10.04 16.62
N GLN A 309 4.19 9.96 15.58
CA GLN A 309 4.49 9.21 14.34
C GLN A 309 4.67 7.68 14.51
N ARG A 310 4.40 7.14 15.70
CA ARG A 310 4.29 5.70 15.94
C ARG A 310 2.84 5.29 16.04
N SER A 311 2.54 4.11 15.53
CA SER A 311 1.19 3.55 15.51
C SER A 311 1.13 2.29 16.35
N VAL A 312 -0.08 2.01 16.83
CA VAL A 312 -0.42 0.73 17.46
C VAL A 312 -1.43 0.04 16.58
N VAL A 313 -1.19 -1.24 16.29
CA VAL A 313 -2.19 -2.13 15.71
C VAL A 313 -2.44 -3.27 16.69
N ALA A 314 -3.66 -3.36 17.19
CA ALA A 314 -4.09 -4.40 18.12
C ALA A 314 -4.95 -5.43 17.38
N LEU A 315 -4.50 -6.69 17.43
CA LEU A 315 -5.21 -7.88 16.98
C LEU A 315 -5.88 -8.53 18.18
N LEU A 316 -7.19 -8.37 18.28
CA LEU A 316 -7.98 -8.81 19.41
C LEU A 316 -8.99 -9.87 18.99
N ALA A 317 -9.17 -10.90 19.81
CA ALA A 317 -10.20 -11.91 19.62
C ALA A 317 -10.96 -12.19 20.92
N ASP A 318 -12.17 -12.73 20.85
CA ASP A 318 -13.00 -13.01 22.05
C ASP A 318 -12.45 -14.12 22.99
N GLY A 319 -11.33 -14.76 22.62
CA GLY A 319 -10.65 -15.82 23.37
C GLY A 319 -11.08 -17.23 22.99
N THR A 320 -12.00 -17.40 22.03
CA THR A 320 -12.33 -18.71 21.46
C THR A 320 -11.36 -19.09 20.33
N PRO A 321 -11.02 -20.38 20.13
CA PRO A 321 -10.18 -20.78 19.00
C PRO A 321 -10.78 -20.37 17.64
N ARG A 322 -12.11 -20.36 17.53
CA ARG A 322 -12.81 -19.99 16.30
C ARG A 322 -12.63 -18.51 15.93
N SER A 323 -12.59 -17.59 16.90
CA SER A 323 -12.37 -16.17 16.60
C SER A 323 -10.96 -15.89 16.09
N TRP A 324 -9.94 -16.56 16.65
CA TRP A 324 -8.57 -16.51 16.12
C TRP A 324 -8.47 -17.09 14.71
N GLN A 325 -9.16 -18.20 14.43
CA GLN A 325 -9.24 -18.74 13.07
C GLN A 325 -9.90 -17.76 12.11
N LEU A 326 -11.00 -17.12 12.48
CA LEU A 326 -11.64 -16.10 11.65
C LEU A 326 -10.72 -14.92 11.34
N LEU A 327 -9.95 -14.46 12.34
CA LEU A 327 -8.94 -13.41 12.16
C LEU A 327 -7.87 -13.86 11.16
N ASN A 328 -7.32 -15.05 11.34
CA ASN A 328 -6.28 -15.60 10.47
C ASN A 328 -6.78 -15.83 9.04
N GLU A 329 -7.97 -16.39 8.86
CA GLU A 329 -8.63 -16.56 7.57
C GLU A 329 -8.87 -15.20 6.88
N ALA A 330 -9.32 -14.19 7.63
CA ALA A 330 -9.54 -12.84 7.09
C ALA A 330 -8.25 -12.14 6.68
N MET A 331 -7.14 -12.37 7.39
CA MET A 331 -5.81 -11.87 7.01
C MET A 331 -5.20 -12.65 5.83
N GLY A 332 -5.46 -13.96 5.71
CA GLY A 332 -4.97 -14.77 4.60
C GLY A 332 -5.70 -14.51 3.28
N ASP A 333 -6.97 -14.14 3.34
CA ASP A 333 -7.82 -13.92 2.17
C ASP A 333 -7.62 -12.51 1.60
N SER A 334 -7.12 -12.42 0.36
CA SER A 334 -6.90 -11.14 -0.33
C SER A 334 -8.17 -10.31 -0.55
N GLY A 335 -9.31 -10.96 -0.77
CA GLY A 335 -10.60 -10.29 -0.94
C GLY A 335 -11.09 -9.68 0.36
N LYS A 336 -10.97 -10.40 1.47
CA LYS A 336 -11.30 -9.90 2.82
C LYS A 336 -10.35 -8.80 3.27
N ARG A 337 -9.04 -8.92 2.99
CA ARG A 337 -8.07 -7.83 3.25
C ARG A 337 -8.36 -6.57 2.46
N GLY A 338 -8.84 -6.71 1.22
CA GLY A 338 -9.23 -5.57 0.38
C GLY A 338 -10.38 -4.73 0.96
N THR A 339 -11.23 -5.31 1.83
CA THR A 339 -12.32 -4.57 2.49
C THR A 339 -11.92 -3.96 3.84
N MET A 340 -10.75 -4.31 4.37
CA MET A 340 -10.21 -3.74 5.61
C MET A 340 -9.83 -2.27 5.40
N SER A 341 -10.46 -1.37 6.16
CA SER A 341 -10.23 0.07 6.05
C SER A 341 -10.58 0.80 7.35
N GLY A 342 -10.31 2.10 7.40
CA GLY A 342 -10.56 2.91 8.59
C GLY A 342 -9.59 2.61 9.73
N SER A 343 -10.08 2.78 10.95
CA SER A 343 -9.33 2.61 12.20
C SER A 343 -9.64 1.29 12.89
N THR A 344 -10.82 0.70 12.64
CA THR A 344 -11.28 -0.50 13.33
C THR A 344 -11.92 -1.46 12.33
N VAL A 345 -11.53 -2.72 12.36
CA VAL A 345 -12.12 -3.78 11.53
C VAL A 345 -12.69 -4.84 12.44
N VAL A 346 -13.99 -5.11 12.30
CA VAL A 346 -14.72 -6.14 13.03
C VAL A 346 -14.89 -7.35 12.12
N ILE A 347 -14.48 -8.52 12.61
CA ILE A 347 -14.46 -9.78 11.85
C ILE A 347 -15.37 -10.76 12.57
N ARG A 348 -16.39 -11.22 11.84
CA ARG A 348 -17.37 -12.21 12.29
C ARG A 348 -17.54 -13.27 11.20
N GLU A 349 -18.30 -14.32 11.50
CA GLU A 349 -18.67 -15.33 10.48
C GLU A 349 -19.50 -14.72 9.34
N SER A 350 -20.25 -13.65 9.61
CA SER A 350 -21.03 -12.94 8.59
C SER A 350 -20.17 -12.11 7.63
N GLY A 351 -18.89 -11.87 7.95
CA GLY A 351 -17.97 -11.10 7.11
C GLY A 351 -17.09 -10.13 7.88
N VAL A 352 -16.43 -9.26 7.11
CA VAL A 352 -15.50 -8.23 7.58
C VAL A 352 -16.16 -6.86 7.43
N ASN A 353 -16.29 -6.13 8.52
CA ASN A 353 -16.86 -4.78 8.54
C ASN A 353 -15.82 -3.77 9.03
N SER A 354 -15.69 -2.65 8.32
CA SER A 354 -14.68 -1.62 8.57
C SER A 354 -15.34 -0.35 9.08
N LEU A 355 -14.78 0.22 10.14
CA LEU A 355 -15.28 1.39 10.83
C LEU A 355 -14.15 2.41 11.00
N ARG A 356 -14.53 3.68 11.01
CA ARG A 356 -13.63 4.78 11.35
C ARG A 356 -14.07 5.41 12.67
N VAL A 357 -13.19 5.38 13.65
CA VAL A 357 -13.42 5.73 15.04
C VAL A 357 -12.20 6.49 15.56
N GLY A 358 -12.42 7.58 16.30
CA GLY A 358 -11.35 8.41 16.86
C GLY A 358 -10.76 9.42 15.88
N GLU A 359 -9.74 10.14 16.35
CA GLU A 359 -9.06 11.16 15.56
C GLU A 359 -8.03 10.54 14.60
N SER A 360 -7.88 11.15 13.42
CA SER A 360 -6.77 10.83 12.52
C SER A 360 -5.52 11.65 12.87
N TYR A 361 -4.36 11.06 12.62
CA TYR A 361 -3.05 11.65 12.76
C TYR A 361 -2.25 11.43 11.49
N TYR A 362 -1.12 12.11 11.35
CA TYR A 362 -0.29 12.02 10.15
C TYR A 362 1.08 11.49 10.48
N VAL A 363 1.54 10.55 9.66
CA VAL A 363 2.86 9.93 9.78
C VAL A 363 3.71 10.35 8.60
N GLY A 364 4.97 10.72 8.88
CA GLY A 364 5.92 11.20 7.89
C GLY A 364 6.13 12.72 7.94
N HIS A 365 6.75 13.27 6.90
CA HIS A 365 7.13 14.68 6.85
C HIS A 365 6.64 15.33 5.55
N LEU A 366 5.79 16.34 5.71
CA LEU A 366 5.36 17.21 4.62
C LEU A 366 5.61 18.67 5.03
N PRO A 367 6.35 19.45 4.22
CA PRO A 367 6.53 20.87 4.51
C PRO A 367 5.21 21.60 4.63
N TRP A 368 5.16 22.58 5.55
CA TRP A 368 3.93 23.30 5.89
C TRP A 368 3.23 23.93 4.69
N TRP A 369 4.00 24.38 3.69
CA TRP A 369 3.47 24.98 2.48
C TRP A 369 2.73 23.95 1.61
N GLU A 370 3.25 22.73 1.44
CA GLU A 370 2.55 21.66 0.71
C GLU A 370 1.31 21.19 1.45
N ARG A 371 1.37 21.14 2.79
CA ARG A 371 0.20 20.82 3.62
C ARG A 371 -0.91 21.85 3.41
N LEU A 372 -0.58 23.14 3.43
CA LEU A 372 -1.53 24.22 3.17
C LEU A 372 -2.11 24.11 1.76
N TRP A 373 -1.26 23.86 0.75
CA TRP A 373 -1.71 23.66 -0.62
C TRP A 373 -2.61 22.44 -0.80
N SER A 374 -2.31 21.31 -0.17
CA SER A 374 -3.14 20.10 -0.21
C SER A 374 -4.51 20.35 0.41
N LEU A 375 -4.59 21.11 1.50
CA LEU A 375 -5.86 21.51 2.10
C LEU A 375 -6.64 22.47 1.19
N LEU A 376 -5.95 23.41 0.53
CA LEU A 376 -6.56 24.36 -0.39
C LEU A 376 -7.01 23.72 -1.72
N SER A 377 -6.30 22.70 -2.22
CA SER A 377 -6.67 22.01 -3.46
C SER A 377 -7.94 21.18 -3.32
N VAL A 378 -8.23 20.66 -2.12
CA VAL A 378 -9.48 19.94 -1.80
C VAL A 378 -10.66 20.91 -1.65
N HIS A 379 -10.41 22.20 -1.40
CA HIS A 379 -11.45 23.20 -1.29
C HIS A 379 -11.26 24.39 -2.27
N PRO A 380 -11.61 24.21 -3.56
CA PRO A 380 -11.42 25.22 -4.61
C PRO A 380 -12.12 26.57 -4.32
N PHE A 381 -13.15 26.60 -3.46
CA PHE A 381 -13.81 27.84 -3.03
C PHE A 381 -12.91 28.77 -2.18
N TRP A 382 -11.93 28.24 -1.46
CA TRP A 382 -10.97 29.09 -0.71
C TRP A 382 -9.92 29.71 -1.64
N LEU A 383 -9.56 29.01 -2.72
CA LEU A 383 -8.71 29.55 -3.78
C LEU A 383 -9.42 30.71 -4.52
N ALA A 384 -10.73 30.57 -4.77
CA ALA A 384 -11.53 31.65 -5.36
C ALA A 384 -11.63 32.90 -4.45
N ASN A 385 -11.78 32.73 -3.13
CA ASN A 385 -11.85 33.86 -2.20
C ASN A 385 -10.48 34.53 -1.91
N SER A 386 -9.38 33.77 -1.98
CA SER A 386 -8.02 34.34 -1.84
C SER A 386 -7.55 35.13 -3.07
N THR A 387 -8.17 34.91 -4.24
CA THR A 387 -7.87 35.64 -5.47
C THR A 387 -8.75 36.88 -5.65
N THR A 388 -9.98 36.89 -5.14
CA THR A 388 -10.86 38.09 -5.18
C THR A 388 -10.44 39.20 -4.24
N THR A 389 -9.64 38.93 -3.21
CA THR A 389 -9.10 39.98 -2.33
C THR A 389 -7.98 40.79 -2.97
N LYS A 390 -7.33 40.30 -4.04
CA LYS A 390 -6.31 41.05 -4.78
C LYS A 390 -6.87 41.96 -5.88
N SER A 391 -8.11 41.74 -6.34
CA SER A 391 -8.75 42.63 -7.33
C SER A 391 -9.48 43.82 -6.71
N ALA A 392 -9.80 43.80 -5.41
CA ALA A 392 -10.49 44.90 -4.73
C ALA A 392 -9.58 46.04 -4.25
N GLN A 393 -8.24 45.84 -4.15
CA GLN A 393 -7.30 46.88 -3.73
C GLN A 393 -6.73 47.75 -4.87
N SER A 394 -7.00 47.43 -6.14
CA SER A 394 -6.51 48.21 -7.29
C SER A 394 -7.46 49.31 -7.78
N ALA A 395 -8.67 49.43 -7.21
CA ALA A 395 -9.70 50.36 -7.71
C ALA A 395 -9.91 51.62 -6.83
N SER A 396 -9.18 51.78 -5.71
CA SER A 396 -9.30 52.93 -4.81
C SER A 396 -8.03 53.79 -4.74
N GLN A 397 -7.38 54.00 -5.88
CA GLN A 397 -6.28 54.96 -6.04
C GLN A 397 -6.27 55.58 -7.45
N LYS A 398 -7.42 56.08 -7.93
CA LYS A 398 -7.49 57.10 -8.99
C LYS A 398 -8.68 58.02 -8.74
N GLY A 399 -8.45 59.02 -7.92
CA GLY A 399 -9.31 60.18 -7.75
C GLY A 399 -8.44 61.44 -7.78
N TRP A 400 -8.25 61.99 -8.99
CA TRP A 400 -8.09 63.39 -9.33
C TRP A 400 -8.77 63.58 -10.69
#